data_AF-A0A2G8JFE2-F1
#
_entry.id   AF-A0A2G8JFE2-F1
#
_cell.length_a   1.000
_cell.length_b   1.000
_cell.length_c   1.000
_cell.angle_alpha   90.00
_cell.angle_beta   90.00
_cell.angle_gamma   90.00
#
_symmetry.space_group_name_H-M   'P 1'
#
loop_
_entity.id
_entity.type
_entity.pdbx_description
1 polymer ?
#
loop_
_entity_poly.entity_id
_entity_poly.type
_entity_poly.pdbx_seq_one_letter_code
_entity_poly.pdbx_strand_id
1 'polypeptide(L)'
;MCDEQALAEPVTEDELQVIAPKIANDRKTVARNLGLADNEIAIIEADSDKAGQGGIREKAFQMLLKWKRSNGEHATKRILRDALRVSGFQDVAEELERNIR
;
A
#
# COMPACT_ATOMS: atom_id res chain seq x y z
N MET A 1 8.50 -1.35 23.37
CA MET A 1 7.03 -1.48 23.31
C MET A 1 6.67 -1.05 21.91
N CYS A 2 6.09 -1.95 21.08
CA CYS A 2 5.56 -1.52 19.79
C CYS A 2 4.35 -0.66 20.10
N ASP A 3 4.39 0.63 19.78
CA ASP A 3 3.30 1.56 20.07
C ASP A 3 2.08 1.18 19.22
N GLU A 4 1.23 0.32 19.76
CA GLU A 4 0.01 -0.18 19.12
C GLU A 4 -0.96 0.97 18.77
N GLN A 5 -0.86 2.10 19.48
CA GLN A 5 -1.59 3.33 19.18
C GLN A 5 -1.17 3.94 17.84
N ALA A 6 0.11 3.89 17.50
CA ALA A 6 0.62 4.52 16.30
C ALA A 6 0.36 3.68 15.03
N LEU A 7 0.02 2.39 15.20
CA LEU A 7 -0.52 1.55 14.12
C LEU A 7 -2.00 1.82 13.81
N ALA A 8 -2.72 2.43 14.75
CA ALA A 8 -4.11 2.86 14.53
C ALA A 8 -4.20 4.17 13.74
N GLU A 9 -3.08 4.88 13.56
CA GLU A 9 -3.03 6.08 12.74
C GLU A 9 -3.24 5.76 11.26
N PRO A 10 -3.84 6.68 10.49
CA PRO A 10 -3.87 6.60 9.03
C PRO A 10 -2.45 6.55 8.47
N VAL A 11 -2.21 5.68 7.49
CA VAL A 11 -0.93 5.68 6.76
C VAL A 11 -0.76 7.02 6.03
N THR A 12 0.43 7.59 6.02
CA THR A 12 0.72 8.83 5.29
C THR A 12 1.11 8.55 3.83
N GLU A 13 1.00 9.55 2.95
CA GLU A 13 1.44 9.37 1.55
C GLU A 13 2.95 9.15 1.45
N ASP A 14 3.74 9.72 2.35
CA ASP A 14 5.19 9.52 2.42
C ASP A 14 5.55 8.07 2.77
N GLU A 15 4.83 7.47 3.73
CA GLU A 15 4.97 6.03 4.06
C GLU A 15 4.62 5.15 2.84
N LEU A 16 3.59 5.52 2.08
CA LEU A 16 3.22 4.81 0.85
C LEU A 16 4.29 4.92 -0.25
N GLN A 17 4.94 6.08 -0.40
CA GLN A 17 6.03 6.26 -1.37
C GLN A 17 7.24 5.35 -1.06
N VAL A 18 7.53 5.13 0.23
CA VAL A 18 8.62 4.23 0.66
C VAL A 18 8.27 2.75 0.43
N ILE A 19 6.99 2.37 0.61
CA ILE A 19 6.52 0.98 0.51
C ILE A 19 6.28 0.54 -0.94
N ALA A 20 5.67 1.40 -1.75
CA ALA A 20 5.31 1.13 -3.14
C ALA A 20 6.41 0.45 -3.99
N PRO A 21 7.68 0.91 -3.99
CA PRO A 21 8.72 0.29 -4.80
C PRO A 21 9.07 -1.15 -4.36
N LYS A 22 8.84 -1.50 -3.10
CA LYS A 22 9.19 -2.81 -2.51
C LYS A 22 8.17 -3.88 -2.84
N ILE A 23 6.90 -3.49 -2.96
CA ILE A 23 5.80 -4.38 -3.33
C ILE A 23 5.50 -4.36 -4.84
N ALA A 24 6.26 -3.63 -5.64
CA ALA A 24 5.91 -3.30 -7.02
C ALA A 24 5.60 -4.52 -7.90
N ASN A 25 6.32 -5.63 -7.69
CA ASN A 25 6.14 -6.88 -8.43
C ASN A 25 4.81 -7.57 -8.07
N ASP A 26 4.43 -7.57 -6.80
CA ASP A 26 3.23 -8.25 -6.28
C ASP A 26 2.12 -7.27 -5.87
N ARG A 27 2.17 -6.04 -6.39
CA ARG A 27 1.23 -4.94 -6.06
C ARG A 27 -0.24 -5.35 -6.16
N LYS A 28 -0.58 -6.23 -7.11
CA LYS A 28 -1.97 -6.69 -7.31
C LYS A 28 -2.43 -7.57 -6.16
N THR A 29 -1.54 -8.45 -5.67
CA THR A 29 -1.81 -9.30 -4.51
C THR A 29 -2.00 -8.46 -3.27
N VAL A 30 -1.12 -7.48 -3.04
CA VAL A 30 -1.24 -6.54 -1.91
C VAL A 30 -2.53 -5.73 -2.03
N ALA A 31 -2.85 -5.18 -3.21
CA ALA A 31 -4.08 -4.41 -3.45
C ALA A 31 -5.35 -5.22 -3.15
N ARG A 32 -5.40 -6.49 -3.56
CA ARG A 32 -6.52 -7.39 -3.24
C ARG A 32 -6.64 -7.65 -1.74
N ASN A 33 -5.52 -7.87 -1.06
CA ASN A 33 -5.50 -8.06 0.39
C ASN A 33 -5.91 -6.79 1.16
N LEU A 34 -5.75 -5.62 0.54
CA LEU A 34 -6.27 -4.34 1.03
C LEU A 34 -7.76 -4.11 0.69
N GLY A 35 -8.40 -5.04 -0.02
CA GLY A 35 -9.82 -4.98 -0.38
C GLY A 35 -10.14 -4.19 -1.66
N LEU A 36 -9.13 -3.82 -2.46
CA LEU A 36 -9.39 -3.26 -3.79
C LEU A 36 -9.94 -4.34 -4.72
N ALA A 37 -11.00 -4.00 -5.45
CA ALA A 37 -11.60 -4.92 -6.40
C ALA A 37 -10.75 -5.04 -7.69
N ASP A 38 -10.81 -6.20 -8.35
CA ASP A 38 -10.01 -6.46 -9.57
C ASP A 38 -10.27 -5.45 -10.69
N ASN A 39 -11.49 -4.93 -10.80
CA ASN A 39 -11.82 -3.88 -11.76
C ASN A 39 -11.13 -2.55 -11.42
N GLU A 40 -11.02 -2.18 -10.16
CA GLU A 40 -10.28 -0.98 -9.73
C GLU A 40 -8.78 -1.13 -10.01
N ILE A 41 -8.22 -2.30 -9.72
CA ILE A 41 -6.82 -2.64 -10.01
C ILE A 41 -6.56 -2.51 -11.52
N ALA A 42 -7.43 -3.08 -12.36
CA ALA A 42 -7.29 -3.03 -13.82
C ALA A 42 -7.37 -1.60 -14.37
N ILE A 43 -8.25 -0.75 -13.83
CA ILE A 43 -8.36 0.66 -14.21
C ILE A 43 -7.05 1.39 -13.91
N ILE A 44 -6.50 1.21 -12.70
CA ILE A 44 -5.23 1.85 -12.30
C ILE A 44 -4.09 1.38 -13.20
N GLU A 45 -4.00 0.09 -13.51
CA GLU A 45 -2.97 -0.43 -14.41
C GLU A 45 -3.05 0.22 -15.80
N ALA A 46 -4.27 0.33 -16.36
CA ALA A 46 -4.49 0.92 -17.67
C ALA A 46 -4.24 2.43 -17.71
N ASP A 47 -4.59 3.16 -16.65
CA ASP A 47 -4.40 4.61 -16.57
C ASP A 47 -2.93 4.99 -16.39
N SER A 48 -2.17 4.24 -15.58
CA SER A 48 -0.71 4.44 -15.45
C SER A 48 0.04 4.12 -16.75
N ASP A 49 -0.42 3.14 -17.54
CA ASP A 49 0.19 2.82 -18.83
C ASP A 49 -0.01 3.93 -19.88
N LYS A 50 -1.18 4.59 -19.88
CA LYS A 50 -1.48 5.70 -20.81
C LYS A 50 -0.67 6.95 -20.53
N ALA A 51 -0.29 7.19 -19.28
CA ALA A 51 0.46 8.38 -18.89
C ALA A 51 1.93 8.34 -19.35
N GLY A 52 2.44 7.18 -19.81
CA GLY A 52 3.86 6.99 -20.12
C GLY A 52 4.79 7.19 -18.92
N GLN A 53 4.21 7.38 -17.74
CA GLN A 53 4.87 7.78 -16.51
C GLN A 53 4.56 6.72 -15.46
N GLY A 54 5.59 5.97 -15.13
CA GLY A 54 5.60 5.13 -13.96
C GLY A 54 5.40 3.67 -14.27
N GLY A 55 6.52 2.94 -14.34
CA GLY A 55 6.51 1.48 -14.37
C GLY A 55 5.84 0.87 -13.15
N ILE A 56 6.10 -0.41 -12.90
CA ILE A 56 5.47 -1.21 -11.84
C ILE A 56 5.46 -0.56 -10.44
N ARG A 57 6.42 0.33 -10.14
CA ARG A 57 6.53 1.06 -8.86
C ARG A 57 5.46 2.14 -8.70
N GLU A 58 5.22 2.92 -9.75
CA GLU A 58 4.18 3.96 -9.74
C GLU A 58 2.80 3.32 -9.67
N LYS A 59 2.59 2.23 -10.43
CA LYS A 59 1.34 1.46 -10.35
C LYS A 59 1.06 0.98 -8.93
N ALA A 60 2.10 0.53 -8.22
CA ALA A 60 1.96 0.13 -6.83
C ALA A 60 1.60 1.31 -5.92
N PHE A 61 2.25 2.47 -6.12
CA PHE A 61 1.93 3.69 -5.38
C PHE A 61 0.48 4.14 -5.62
N GLN A 62 0.03 4.16 -6.88
CA GLN A 62 -1.34 4.54 -7.23
C GLN A 62 -2.38 3.57 -6.64
N MET A 63 -2.09 2.26 -6.58
CA MET A 63 -2.96 1.29 -5.91
C MET A 63 -3.08 1.59 -4.40
N LEU A 64 -1.95 1.80 -3.74
CA LEU A 64 -1.94 2.14 -2.32
C LEU A 64 -2.65 3.47 -2.03
N LEU A 65 -2.45 4.47 -2.90
CA LEU A 65 -3.07 5.78 -2.80
C LEU A 65 -4.59 5.70 -3.02
N LYS A 66 -5.04 4.89 -3.99
CA LYS A 66 -6.46 4.60 -4.20
C LYS A 66 -7.06 3.96 -2.95
N TRP A 67 -6.43 2.93 -2.41
CA TRP A 67 -6.89 2.29 -1.17
C TRP A 67 -7.00 3.29 -0.02
N LYS A 68 -5.98 4.12 0.20
CA LYS A 68 -5.99 5.19 1.21
C LYS A 68 -7.16 6.15 0.99
N ARG A 69 -7.37 6.62 -0.24
CA ARG A 69 -8.46 7.54 -0.58
C ARG A 69 -9.84 6.93 -0.39
N SER A 70 -10.01 5.65 -0.73
CA SER A 70 -11.29 4.94 -0.56
C SER A 70 -11.63 4.70 0.92
N ASN A 71 -10.62 4.54 1.78
CA ASN A 71 -10.82 4.23 3.21
C ASN A 71 -10.66 5.45 4.13
N GLY A 72 -10.10 6.56 3.64
CA GLY A 72 -9.88 7.79 4.41
C GLY A 72 -9.03 7.54 5.66
N GLU A 73 -9.54 7.96 6.82
CA GLU A 73 -8.88 7.76 8.12
C GLU A 73 -8.83 6.29 8.54
N HIS A 74 -9.67 5.41 7.96
CA HIS A 74 -9.64 3.98 8.23
C HIS A 74 -8.50 3.26 7.50
N ALA A 75 -7.79 3.93 6.58
CA ALA A 75 -6.59 3.41 5.92
C ALA A 75 -5.40 3.37 6.89
N THR A 76 -5.51 2.57 7.94
CA THR A 76 -4.56 2.55 9.05
C THR A 76 -3.30 1.78 8.73
N LYS A 77 -2.19 2.14 9.37
CA LYS A 77 -0.90 1.45 9.23
C LYS A 77 -1.01 -0.03 9.61
N ARG A 78 -1.90 -0.37 10.56
CA ARG A 78 -2.24 -1.75 10.92
C ARG A 78 -2.77 -2.56 9.73
N ILE A 79 -3.75 -2.03 9.01
CA ILE A 79 -4.36 -2.75 7.86
C ILE A 79 -3.31 -2.93 6.76
N LEU A 80 -2.52 -1.89 6.48
CA LEU A 80 -1.44 -1.98 5.50
C LEU A 80 -0.41 -3.04 5.89
N ARG A 81 0.04 -3.02 7.14
CA ARG A 81 0.96 -4.03 7.69
C ARG A 81 0.42 -5.44 7.55
N ASP A 82 -0.83 -5.68 7.94
CA ASP A 82 -1.41 -7.01 7.90
C ASP A 82 -1.53 -7.51 6.46
N ALA A 83 -1.93 -6.64 5.52
CA ALA A 83 -1.94 -6.96 4.10
C ALA A 83 -0.54 -7.29 3.54
N LEU A 84 0.50 -6.55 3.98
CA LEU A 84 1.90 -6.83 3.62
C LEU A 84 2.34 -8.20 4.13
N ARG A 85 2.05 -8.55 5.39
CA ARG A 85 2.37 -9.85 5.99
C ARG A 85 1.69 -11.00 5.26
N VAL A 86 0.39 -10.89 4.98
CA VAL A 86 -0.36 -11.90 4.22
C VAL A 86 0.19 -12.07 2.80
N SER A 87 0.72 -11.00 2.21
CA SER A 87 1.34 -11.01 0.89
C SER A 87 2.80 -11.48 0.87
N GLY A 88 3.38 -11.85 2.02
CA GLY A 88 4.77 -12.32 2.14
C GLY A 88 5.83 -11.23 2.33
N PHE A 89 5.43 -9.95 2.45
CA PHE A 89 6.32 -8.80 2.66
C PHE A 89 6.55 -8.51 4.15
N GLN A 90 6.99 -9.52 4.89
CA GLN A 90 7.23 -9.43 6.34
C GLN A 90 8.30 -8.37 6.67
N ASP A 91 9.36 -8.30 5.87
CA ASP A 91 10.45 -7.32 5.96
C ASP A 91 9.95 -5.88 5.79
N VAL A 92 9.08 -5.65 4.81
CA VAL A 92 8.46 -4.34 4.57
C VAL A 92 7.49 -3.98 5.69
N ALA A 93 6.74 -4.95 6.21
CA ALA A 93 5.84 -4.76 7.33
C ALA A 93 6.59 -4.36 8.61
N GLU A 94 7.73 -5.00 8.89
CA GLU A 94 8.61 -4.64 10.01
C GLU A 94 9.25 -3.27 9.83
N GLU A 95 9.62 -2.89 8.61
CA GLU A 95 10.14 -1.55 8.34
C GLU A 95 9.09 -0.46 8.54
N LEU A 96 7.85 -0.71 8.10
CA LEU A 96 6.72 0.17 8.41
C LEU A 96 6.59 0.34 9.93
N GLU A 97 6.61 -0.74 10.71
CA GLU A 97 6.56 -0.65 12.18
C GLU A 97 7.72 0.15 12.79
N ARG A 98 8.94 0.04 12.24
CA ARG A 98 10.13 0.77 12.74
C ARG A 98 10.09 2.27 12.43
N ASN A 99 9.41 2.67 11.36
CA ASN A 99 9.28 4.06 10.95
C ASN A 99 8.14 4.80 11.69
N ILE A 100 7.32 4.09 12.48
CA ILE A 100 6.27 4.64 13.34
C ILE A 100 6.89 5.03 14.69
N ARG A 101 7.84 5.96 14.72
CA ARG A 101 8.56 6.36 15.93
C ARG A 101 8.37 7.82 16.30
#